data_AF-G5C3X1-F1
#
_entry.id   AF-G5C3X1-F1
#
_cell.length_a   1.000
_cell.length_b   1.000
_cell.length_c   1.000
_cell.angle_alpha   90.00
_cell.angle_beta   90.00
_cell.angle_gamma   90.00
#
_symmetry.space_group_name_H-M   'P 1'
#
loop_
_entity.id
_entity.type
_entity.pdbx_description
1 polymer ?
#
loop_
_entity_poly.entity_id
_entity_poly.type
_entity_poly.pdbx_seq_one_letter_code
_entity_poly.pdbx_strand_id
1 'polypeptide(L)'
;MDIQLVEALCGFQKPISTLDNRTIVITSHPDQIVKHRDIKCVLNEGMPIYHRPYEKGHLIIEFKVNFPENGFLSPDKLSLLEKHLPERKEVEERDEMDQVELVDFDPNQERLRHYNGEAYEDDEHHPRDSVQCQTS
;
A
#
# COMPACT_ATOMS: atom_id res chain seq x y z
N MET A 1 11.04 7.80 -2.86
CA MET A 1 11.65 8.48 -1.70
C MET A 1 10.88 8.11 -0.45
N ASP A 2 11.56 7.52 0.52
CA ASP A 2 10.96 7.08 1.77
C ASP A 2 10.81 8.24 2.77
N ILE A 3 9.62 8.38 3.33
CA ILE A 3 9.29 9.37 4.36
C ILE A 3 8.50 8.70 5.49
N GLN A 4 8.65 9.20 6.71
CA GLN A 4 7.88 8.74 7.87
C GLN A 4 6.47 9.32 7.84
N LEU A 5 5.51 8.67 8.51
CA LEU A 5 4.14 9.18 8.62
C LEU A 5 4.08 10.62 9.17
N VAL A 6 4.93 10.95 10.16
CA VAL A 6 5.01 12.32 10.70
C VAL A 6 5.49 13.33 9.66
N GLU A 7 6.43 12.94 8.78
CA GLU A 7 6.92 13.80 7.69
C GLU A 7 5.84 14.01 6.64
N ALA A 8 5.06 12.97 6.34
CA ALA A 8 3.96 13.01 5.39
C ALA A 8 2.81 13.94 5.83
N LEU A 9 2.59 14.05 7.15
CA LEU A 9 1.49 14.83 7.75
C LEU A 9 1.91 16.22 8.22
N CYS A 10 3.15 16.38 8.70
CA CYS A 10 3.63 17.60 9.36
C CYS A 10 4.74 18.30 8.58
N GLY A 11 5.03 17.86 7.36
CA GLY A 11 6.08 18.43 6.52
C GLY A 11 7.47 17.88 6.86
N PHE A 12 8.43 18.18 5.98
CA PHE A 12 9.81 17.70 6.12
C PHE A 12 10.79 18.55 5.31
N GLN A 13 12.07 18.40 5.64
CA GLN A 13 13.18 18.85 4.80
C GLN A 13 14.15 17.69 4.61
N LYS A 14 14.50 17.38 3.37
CA LYS A 14 15.45 16.29 3.06
C LYS A 14 16.44 16.70 1.98
N PRO A 15 17.73 16.38 2.16
CA PRO A 15 18.73 16.59 1.13
C PRO A 15 18.59 15.52 0.04
N ILE A 16 18.77 15.92 -1.21
CA ILE A 16 18.88 15.05 -2.38
C ILE A 16 20.18 15.40 -3.11
N SER A 17 21.00 14.38 -3.35
CA SER A 17 22.18 14.51 -4.20
C SER A 17 21.78 14.39 -5.66
N THR A 18 22.11 15.41 -6.46
CA THR A 18 21.84 15.46 -7.89
C THR A 18 22.98 14.83 -8.70
N LEU A 19 22.75 14.58 -9.99
CA LEU A 19 23.75 13.98 -10.90
C LEU A 19 24.94 14.91 -11.19
N ASP A 20 24.81 16.21 -10.92
CA ASP A 20 25.90 17.21 -11.03
C ASP A 20 26.65 17.42 -9.70
N ASN A 21 26.55 16.46 -8.77
CA ASN A 21 27.21 16.45 -7.45
C ASN A 21 26.85 17.65 -6.54
N ARG A 22 25.72 18.31 -6.79
CA ARG A 22 25.14 19.27 -5.85
C ARG A 22 24.24 18.53 -4.87
N THR A 23 24.01 19.15 -3.72
CA THR A 23 22.98 18.72 -2.78
C THR A 23 21.92 19.80 -2.74
N ILE A 24 20.68 19.44 -3.11
CA ILE A 24 19.52 20.31 -2.99
C ILE A 24 18.70 19.88 -1.78
N VAL A 25 18.05 20.82 -1.10
CA VAL A 25 17.14 20.51 0.00
C VAL A 25 15.72 20.67 -0.51
N ILE A 26 14.96 19.58 -0.52
CA ILE A 26 13.53 19.64 -0.79
C ILE A 26 12.78 19.90 0.51
N THR A 27 11.73 20.74 0.43
CA THR A 27 10.90 21.11 1.57
C THR A 27 9.44 20.80 1.26
N SER A 28 8.78 20.10 2.18
CA SER A 28 7.32 19.99 2.23
C SER A 28 6.83 20.76 3.44
N HIS A 29 5.85 21.63 3.25
CA HIS A 29 5.31 22.43 4.35
C HIS A 29 4.29 21.63 5.18
N PRO A 30 4.07 21.96 6.46
CA PRO A 30 3.16 21.21 7.35
C PRO A 30 1.68 21.17 6.92
N ASP A 31 1.26 22.04 6.00
CA ASP A 31 -0.07 22.10 5.40
C ASP A 31 -0.19 21.28 4.10
N GLN A 32 0.92 20.70 3.63
CA GLN A 32 0.99 19.93 2.39
C GLN A 32 1.12 18.44 2.69
N ILE A 33 -0.02 17.75 2.72
CA ILE A 33 -0.05 16.31 2.93
C ILE A 33 0.58 15.59 1.74
N VAL A 34 1.49 14.65 2.04
CA VAL A 34 2.09 13.75 1.05
C VAL A 34 1.53 12.35 1.23
N LYS A 35 0.78 11.85 0.24
CA LYS A 35 0.19 10.51 0.30
C LYS A 35 1.22 9.44 -0.07
N HIS A 36 0.94 8.20 0.33
CA HIS A 36 1.70 7.07 -0.17
C HIS A 36 1.51 6.95 -1.69
N ARG A 37 2.61 6.74 -2.44
CA ARG A 37 2.70 6.79 -3.91
C ARG A 37 2.33 8.13 -4.54
N ASP A 38 2.28 9.20 -3.74
CA ASP A 38 2.13 10.54 -4.31
C ASP A 38 3.35 10.89 -5.17
N ILE A 39 3.12 11.62 -6.25
CA ILE A 39 4.16 12.02 -7.21
C ILE A 39 4.25 13.54 -7.20
N LYS A 40 5.41 14.08 -6.83
CA LYS A 40 5.69 15.52 -6.92
C LYS A 40 6.92 15.77 -7.80
N CYS A 41 7.10 17.02 -8.23
CA CYS A 41 8.25 17.40 -9.03
C CYS A 41 8.99 18.61 -8.46
N VAL A 42 10.30 18.63 -8.67
CA VAL A 42 11.16 19.80 -8.48
C VAL A 42 11.51 20.34 -9.86
N LEU A 43 11.07 21.57 -10.13
CA LEU A 43 11.29 22.23 -11.42
C LEU A 43 12.78 22.51 -11.62
N ASN A 44 13.24 22.42 -12.87
CA ASN A 44 14.61 22.73 -13.30
C ASN A 44 15.73 21.90 -12.63
N GLU A 45 15.41 20.75 -12.02
CA GLU A 45 16.40 19.83 -11.44
C GLU A 45 16.46 18.46 -12.17
N GLY A 46 15.87 18.38 -13.36
CA GLY A 46 16.02 17.23 -14.26
C GLY A 46 17.25 17.31 -15.16
N MET A 47 17.30 16.44 -16.17
CA MET A 47 18.37 16.44 -17.17
C MET A 47 18.26 17.66 -18.12
N PRO A 48 19.39 18.12 -18.71
CA PRO A 48 19.36 19.16 -19.74
C PRO A 48 18.46 18.78 -20.92
N ILE A 49 17.71 19.76 -21.43
CA ILE A 49 16.81 19.57 -22.57
C ILE A 49 17.64 19.51 -23.87
N TYR A 50 17.31 18.57 -24.74
CA TYR A 50 17.97 18.43 -26.05
C TYR A 50 17.90 19.76 -26.84
N HIS A 51 19.04 20.18 -27.40
CA HIS A 51 19.25 21.50 -28.03
C HIS A 51 19.12 22.76 -27.13
N ARG A 52 18.85 22.61 -25.82
CA ARG A 52 18.76 23.72 -24.86
C ARG A 52 19.54 23.40 -23.58
N PRO A 53 20.88 23.45 -23.61
CA PRO A 53 21.74 22.96 -22.52
C PRO A 53 21.60 23.75 -21.21
N TYR A 54 21.12 24.99 -21.28
CA TYR A 54 20.88 25.84 -20.12
C TYR A 54 19.50 25.63 -19.48
N GLU A 55 18.62 24.85 -20.13
CA GLU A 55 17.32 24.48 -19.59
C GLU A 55 17.36 23.04 -19.10
N LYS A 56 16.86 22.83 -17.87
CA LYS A 56 16.77 21.51 -17.24
C LYS A 56 15.31 21.07 -17.18
N GLY A 57 15.09 19.75 -17.28
CA GLY A 57 13.78 19.14 -17.05
C GLY A 57 13.39 19.15 -15.56
N HIS A 58 12.53 18.21 -15.17
CA HIS A 58 12.05 18.11 -13.79
C HIS A 58 12.62 16.87 -13.10
N LEU A 59 12.93 17.00 -11.81
CA LEU A 59 13.14 15.85 -10.94
C LEU A 59 11.78 15.38 -10.45
N ILE A 60 11.40 14.15 -10.78
CA ILE A 60 10.14 13.54 -10.35
C ILE A 60 10.41 12.64 -9.15
N ILE A 61 9.61 12.78 -8.10
CA ILE A 61 9.76 12.05 -6.84
C ILE A 61 8.44 11.35 -6.54
N GLU A 62 8.47 10.01 -6.50
CA GLU A 62 7.41 9.19 -5.94
C GLU A 62 7.69 8.93 -4.46
N PHE A 63 6.69 9.14 -3.59
CA PHE A 63 6.85 9.00 -2.14
C PHE A 63 6.38 7.64 -1.63
N LYS A 64 7.15 7.05 -0.73
CA LYS A 64 6.76 5.88 0.05
C LYS A 64 6.65 6.29 1.52
N VAL A 65 5.43 6.29 2.03
CA VAL A 65 5.17 6.59 3.45
C VAL A 65 5.35 5.32 4.27
N ASN A 66 6.23 5.39 5.26
CA ASN A 66 6.47 4.35 6.24
C ASN A 66 5.62 4.61 7.49
N PHE A 67 4.76 3.65 7.82
CA PHE A 67 3.97 3.67 9.03
C PHE A 67 4.79 3.12 10.21
N PRO A 68 4.53 3.60 11.44
CA PRO A 68 5.14 3.05 12.62
C PRO A 68 4.65 1.62 12.90
N GLU A 69 5.41 0.89 13.71
CA GLU A 69 5.06 -0.48 14.12
C GLU A 69 3.84 -0.51 15.05
N ASN A 70 3.21 -1.69 15.16
CA ASN A 70 2.10 -1.91 16.07
C ASN A 70 2.54 -1.61 17.52
N GLY A 71 1.69 -0.90 18.27
CA GLY A 71 1.98 -0.54 19.66
C GLY A 71 2.94 0.64 19.84
N PHE A 72 3.28 1.41 18.79
CA PHE A 72 4.15 2.59 18.92
C PHE A 72 3.61 3.71 19.83
N LEU A 73 2.29 3.71 20.11
CA LEU A 73 1.64 4.64 21.02
C LEU A 73 0.78 3.91 22.06
N SER A 74 0.71 4.49 23.26
CA SER A 74 -0.23 4.06 24.31
C SER A 74 -1.67 4.45 23.96
N PRO A 75 -2.69 3.75 24.50
CA PRO A 75 -4.10 4.05 24.25
C PRO A 75 -4.49 5.52 24.49
N ASP A 76 -4.02 6.13 25.59
CA ASP A 76 -4.31 7.53 25.92
C ASP A 76 -3.81 8.51 24.83
N LYS A 77 -2.65 8.21 24.24
CA LYS A 77 -2.07 9.02 23.16
C LYS A 77 -2.79 8.79 21.83
N LEU A 78 -3.29 7.58 21.58
CA LEU A 78 -4.12 7.29 20.42
C LEU A 78 -5.44 8.09 20.48
N SER A 79 -6.07 8.19 21.64
CA SER A 79 -7.27 9.04 21.82
C SER A 79 -6.99 10.52 21.58
N LEU A 80 -5.77 11.01 21.86
CA LEU A 80 -5.37 12.37 21.50
C LEU A 80 -5.15 12.53 20.00
N LEU A 81 -4.53 11.55 19.34
CA LEU A 81 -4.33 11.55 17.89
C LEU A 81 -5.66 11.57 17.14
N GLU A 82 -6.64 10.78 17.59
CA GLU A 82 -7.97 10.70 16.99
C GLU A 82 -8.68 12.07 16.93
N LYS A 83 -8.49 12.91 17.95
CA LYS A 83 -9.06 14.28 17.99
C LYS A 83 -8.48 15.22 16.93
N HIS A 84 -7.32 14.90 16.36
CA HIS A 84 -6.65 15.71 15.34
C HIS A 84 -6.86 15.17 13.92
N LEU A 85 -7.48 14.00 13.78
CA LEU A 85 -7.79 13.38 12.50
C LEU A 85 -9.26 13.61 12.12
N PRO A 86 -9.63 13.42 10.84
CA PRO A 86 -11.03 13.44 10.42
C PRO A 86 -11.88 12.46 11.23
N GLU A 87 -13.14 12.83 11.49
CA GLU A 87 -14.06 12.02 12.28
C GLU A 87 -14.24 10.62 11.69
N ARG A 88 -14.26 9.62 12.57
CA ARG A 88 -14.54 8.24 12.19
C ARG A 88 -16.01 8.13 11.78
N LYS A 89 -16.26 7.56 10.61
CA LYS A 89 -17.62 7.22 10.21
C LYS A 89 -18.13 6.07 11.09
N GLU A 90 -19.17 6.35 11.85
CA GLU A 90 -19.88 5.32 12.63
C GLU A 90 -20.62 4.37 11.67
N VAL A 91 -20.57 3.08 11.99
CA VAL A 91 -21.28 2.04 11.26
C VAL A 91 -22.50 1.67 12.10
N GLU A 92 -23.69 1.87 11.55
CA GLU A 92 -24.93 1.36 12.16
C GLU A 92 -24.96 -0.15 11.99
N GLU A 93 -24.83 -0.88 13.10
CA GLU A 93 -24.98 -2.34 13.10
C GLU A 93 -26.44 -2.69 12.80
N ARG A 94 -26.64 -3.59 11.83
CA ARG A 94 -27.94 -4.16 11.48
C ARG A 94 -27.94 -5.64 11.82
N ASP A 95 -29.10 -6.20 12.15
CA ASP A 95 -29.26 -7.61 12.54
C ASP A 95 -28.77 -8.62 11.47
N GLU A 96 -28.62 -8.17 10.23
CA GLU A 96 -28.12 -8.96 9.09
C GLU A 96 -26.58 -8.97 8.98
N MET A 97 -25.86 -8.26 9.86
CA MET A 97 -24.40 -8.09 9.78
C MET A 97 -23.69 -9.00 10.79
N ASP A 98 -22.79 -9.86 10.29
CA ASP A 98 -21.92 -10.67 11.14
C ASP A 98 -20.70 -9.85 11.63
N GLN A 99 -20.44 -9.89 12.94
CA GLN A 99 -19.23 -9.31 13.52
C GLN A 99 -18.05 -10.26 13.31
N VAL A 100 -17.02 -9.79 12.60
CA VAL A 100 -15.80 -10.53 12.31
C VAL A 100 -14.57 -9.69 12.61
N GLU A 101 -13.50 -10.34 13.07
CA GLU A 101 -12.23 -9.68 13.36
C GLU A 101 -11.26 -9.84 12.18
N LEU A 102 -10.47 -8.80 11.92
CA LEU A 102 -9.38 -8.88 10.96
C LEU A 102 -8.20 -9.61 11.60
N VAL A 103 -7.63 -10.57 10.86
CA VAL A 103 -6.38 -11.25 11.20
C VAL A 103 -5.36 -11.00 10.11
N ASP A 104 -4.07 -11.07 10.47
CA ASP A 104 -2.99 -10.95 9.49
C ASP A 104 -3.09 -12.06 8.44
N PHE A 105 -2.95 -11.69 7.17
CA PHE A 105 -2.93 -12.63 6.06
C PHE A 105 -1.54 -13.26 5.91
N ASP A 106 -1.44 -14.57 6.09
CA ASP A 106 -0.24 -15.36 5.80
C ASP A 106 -0.42 -16.15 4.49
N PRO A 107 0.23 -15.73 3.37
CA PRO A 107 0.11 -16.40 2.08
C PRO A 107 0.55 -17.87 2.10
N ASN A 108 1.43 -18.26 3.02
CA ASN A 108 1.90 -19.64 3.09
C ASN A 108 0.84 -20.57 3.69
N GLN A 109 0.16 -20.14 4.76
CA GLN A 109 -0.93 -20.90 5.36
C GLN A 109 -2.07 -21.13 4.37
N GLU A 110 -2.38 -20.13 3.53
CA GLU A 110 -3.44 -20.25 2.53
C GLU A 110 -3.09 -21.24 1.40
N ARG A 111 -1.82 -21.26 0.96
CA ARG A 111 -1.34 -22.24 -0.03
C ARG A 111 -1.47 -23.68 0.49
N LEU A 112 -1.15 -23.93 1.75
CA LEU A 112 -1.31 -25.26 2.34
C LEU A 112 -2.78 -25.73 2.36
N ARG A 113 -3.73 -24.80 2.57
CA ARG A 113 -5.17 -25.10 2.52
C ARG A 113 -5.60 -25.48 1.11
N HIS A 114 -5.14 -24.77 0.09
CA HIS A 114 -5.44 -25.11 -1.31
C HIS A 114 -4.85 -26.45 -1.75
N TYR A 115 -3.69 -26.87 -1.21
CA TYR A 115 -3.10 -28.18 -1.54
C TYR A 115 -3.74 -29.37 -0.81
N ASN A 116 -4.46 -29.15 0.31
CA ASN A 116 -5.15 -30.22 1.06
C ASN A 116 -6.64 -30.36 0.71
N GLY A 117 -7.19 -29.50 -0.15
CA GLY A 117 -8.64 -29.33 -0.31
C GLY A 117 -9.34 -30.14 -1.40
N GLU A 118 -8.65 -30.84 -2.31
CA GLU A 118 -9.31 -31.48 -3.47
C GLU A 118 -8.59 -32.78 -3.90
N ALA A 119 -8.95 -33.92 -3.30
CA ALA A 119 -8.92 -35.26 -3.92
C ALA A 119 -9.46 -36.28 -2.91
N TYR A 120 -10.47 -37.07 -3.30
CA TYR A 120 -11.09 -38.18 -2.53
C TYR A 120 -12.20 -37.79 -1.54
N GLU A 121 -13.42 -37.56 -2.05
CA GLU A 121 -14.66 -38.02 -1.40
C GLU A 121 -15.86 -37.89 -2.36
N ASP A 122 -15.94 -38.77 -3.36
CA ASP A 122 -17.24 -39.28 -3.85
C ASP A 122 -17.03 -40.63 -4.58
N ASP A 123 -16.50 -41.61 -3.85
CA ASP A 123 -16.61 -43.02 -4.23
C ASP A 123 -17.80 -43.62 -3.43
N GLU A 124 -19.05 -43.45 -3.89
CA GLU A 124 -20.07 -44.51 -3.76
C GLU A 124 -21.40 -44.21 -4.50
N HIS A 125 -21.78 -45.16 -5.36
CA HIS A 125 -23.12 -45.43 -5.94
C HIS A 125 -23.58 -44.65 -7.20
N HIS A 126 -23.34 -45.24 -8.38
CA HIS A 126 -24.40 -45.97 -9.11
C HIS A 126 -23.87 -46.74 -10.34
N PRO A 127 -24.23 -48.03 -10.52
CA PRO A 127 -23.87 -48.81 -11.70
C PRO A 127 -24.94 -48.66 -12.77
N ARG A 128 -24.67 -47.96 -13.89
CA ARG A 128 -25.51 -48.07 -15.11
C ARG A 128 -24.72 -47.99 -16.40
N ASP A 129 -24.81 -49.12 -17.11
CA ASP A 129 -24.83 -49.32 -18.55
C ASP A 129 -23.60 -48.92 -19.38
N SER A 130 -22.83 -49.97 -19.66
CA SER A 130 -21.93 -50.12 -20.80
C SER A 130 -22.61 -49.75 -22.12
N VAL A 131 -22.14 -48.67 -22.74
CA VAL A 131 -22.41 -48.38 -24.16
C VAL A 131 -21.09 -48.37 -24.91
N GLN A 132 -20.90 -49.39 -25.73
CA GLN A 132 -19.74 -49.62 -26.57
C GLN A 132 -20.04 -49.05 -27.96
N CYS A 133 -19.34 -47.99 -28.38
CA CYS A 133 -19.33 -47.54 -29.76
C CYS A 133 -17.92 -47.61 -30.32
N GLN A 134 -17.77 -48.52 -31.28
CA GLN A 134 -16.60 -48.74 -32.12
C GLN A 134 -16.68 -47.74 -33.29
N THR A 135 -15.60 -47.05 -33.60
CA THR A 135 -15.44 -46.40 -34.91
C THR A 135 -14.07 -46.75 -35.46
N SER A 136 -14.09 -47.27 -36.69
CA SER A 136 -12.96 -47.59 -37.55
C SER A 136 -12.14 -46.37 -37.97
#